data_AF-A0A929UFX1-F1
#
_entry.id   AF-A0A929UFX1-F1
#
_cell.length_a   1.000
_cell.length_b   1.000
_cell.length_c   1.000
_cell.angle_alpha   90.00
_cell.angle_beta   90.00
_cell.angle_gamma   90.00
#
_symmetry.space_group_name_H-M   'P 1'
#
loop_
_entity.id
_entity.type
_entity.pdbx_description
1 polymer ?
#
loop_
_entity_poly.entity_id
_entity_poly.type
_entity_poly.pdbx_seq_one_letter_code
_entity_poly.pdbx_strand_id
1 'polypeptide(L)' 'YGIKSLYFAETFDEALKHCTEIAKEGDAVLLSPACASWGMFENYEQRGDLFKEYVNQL' A
#
# COMPACT_ATOMS: atom_id res chain seq x y z
N TYR A 1 -18.47 12.76 4.86
CA TYR A 1 -17.10 12.62 5.38
C TYR A 1 -16.97 11.23 5.95
N GLY A 2 -16.09 10.41 5.38
CA GLY A 2 -15.99 8.99 5.70
C GLY A 2 -15.31 8.23 4.57
N ILE A 3 -14.95 6.98 4.84
CA ILE A 3 -14.36 6.07 3.85
C ILE A 3 -15.40 5.81 2.76
N LYS A 4 -15.08 6.11 1.50
CA LYS A 4 -15.98 5.90 0.35
C LYS A 4 -15.97 4.46 -0.14
N SER A 5 -14.83 3.79 -0.05
CA SER A 5 -14.63 2.41 -0.48
C SER A 5 -13.60 1.73 0.42
N LEU A 6 -13.86 0.46 0.72
CA LEU A 6 -12.96 -0.43 1.43
C LEU A 6 -12.67 -1.62 0.52
N TYR A 7 -11.40 -1.97 0.42
CA TYR A 7 -10.92 -3.14 -0.32
C TYR A 7 -10.05 -3.96 0.63
N PHE A 8 -10.35 -5.25 0.73
CA PHE A 8 -9.54 -6.20 1.49
C PHE A 8 -8.61 -6.92 0.51
N ALA A 9 -7.32 -6.93 0.82
CA ALA A 9 -6.30 -7.65 0.07
C ALA A 9 -5.63 -8.65 1.02
N GLU A 10 -5.25 -9.82 0.50
CA GLU A 10 -4.56 -10.85 1.29
C GLU A 10 -3.05 -10.63 1.31
N THR A 11 -2.52 -9.91 0.33
CA THR A 11 -1.08 -9.61 0.22
C THR A 11 -0.83 -8.12 -0.01
N PHE A 12 0.38 -7.67 0.34
CA PHE A 12 0.78 -6.29 0.13
C PHE A 12 0.86 -5.92 -1.37
N ASP A 13 1.37 -6.84 -2.19
CA ASP A 13 1.46 -6.68 -3.65
C ASP A 13 0.08 -6.50 -4.29
N GLU A 14 -0.90 -7.32 -3.89
CA GLU A 14 -2.29 -7.19 -4.35
C GLU A 14 -2.88 -5.83 -3.98
N ALA A 15 -2.63 -5.36 -2.75
CA ALA A 15 -3.09 -4.04 -2.32
C ALA A 15 -2.47 -2.92 -3.16
N LEU A 16 -1.16 -2.95 -3.42
CA LEU A 16 -0.47 -1.93 -4.22
C LEU A 16 -0.91 -1.94 -5.68
N LYS A 17 -1.08 -3.13 -6.25
CA LYS A 17 -1.60 -3.28 -7.61
C LYS A 17 -3.00 -2.70 -7.73
N HIS A 18 -3.89 -3.03 -6.80
CA HIS A 18 -5.24 -2.47 -6.79
C HIS A 18 -5.22 -0.95 -6.65
N CYS A 19 -4.42 -0.39 -5.73
CA CYS A 19 -4.25 1.05 -5.59
C CYS A 19 -3.80 1.73 -6.88
N THR A 20 -2.87 1.12 -7.60
CA THR A 20 -2.35 1.65 -8.87
C THR A 20 -3.41 1.64 -9.97
N GLU A 21 -4.20 0.55 -10.07
CA GLU A 21 -5.25 0.41 -11.08
C GLU A 21 -6.39 1.43 -10.90
N ILE A 22 -6.70 1.83 -9.67
CA ILE A 22 -7.80 2.78 -9.38
C ILE A 22 -7.35 4.24 -9.32
N ALA A 23 -6.05 4.49 -9.08
CA ALA A 23 -5.51 5.84 -8.98
C ALA A 23 -5.54 6.55 -10.33
N LYS A 24 -5.83 7.85 -10.31
CA LYS A 24 -5.84 8.70 -11.51
C LYS A 24 -4.82 9.82 -11.39
N GLU A 25 -4.53 10.47 -12.50
CA GLU A 25 -3.68 11.66 -12.50
C GLU A 25 -4.21 12.70 -11.51
N GLY A 26 -3.33 13.16 -10.62
CA GLY A 26 -3.66 14.10 -9.55
C GLY A 26 -4.03 13.45 -8.20
N ASP A 27 -4.24 12.14 -8.14
CA ASP A 27 -4.43 11.41 -6.89
C ASP A 27 -3.10 11.14 -6.17
N ALA A 28 -3.17 10.92 -4.86
CA ALA A 28 -2.02 10.49 -4.05
C ALA A 28 -2.35 9.18 -3.32
N VAL A 29 -1.44 8.20 -3.43
CA VAL A 29 -1.51 6.94 -2.69
C VAL A 29 -0.62 7.05 -1.45
N LEU A 30 -1.21 6.90 -0.26
CA LEU A 30 -0.49 6.98 1.02
C LEU A 30 -0.50 5.63 1.73
N LEU A 31 0.70 5.10 2.01
CA LEU A 31 0.89 3.97 2.90
C LEU A 31 0.93 4.44 4.36
N SER A 32 -0.17 4.28 5.11
CA SER A 32 -0.28 4.65 6.53
C SER A 32 -0.78 3.49 7.41
N PRO A 33 0.05 2.47 7.66
CA PRO A 33 -0.31 1.35 8.52
C PRO A 33 -0.34 1.79 9.98
N ALA A 34 -1.54 1.84 10.55
CA ALA A 34 -1.79 2.19 11.96
C ALA A 34 -1.38 1.09 12.97
N CYS A 35 -0.78 -0.01 12.51
CA CYS A 35 -0.33 -1.14 13.35
C CYS A 35 1.13 -1.53 13.05
N ALA A 36 1.78 -2.07 14.09
CA ALA A 36 3.13 -2.62 14.00
C ALA A 36 3.19 -3.73 12.94
N SER A 37 4.27 -3.78 12.15
CA SER A 37 4.44 -4.68 11.00
C SER A 37 4.62 -6.17 11.35
N TRP A 38 4.36 -6.57 12.59
CA TRP A 38 4.64 -7.89 13.11
C TRP A 38 3.64 -8.90 12.54
N GLY A 39 4.07 -9.66 11.53
CA GLY A 39 3.30 -10.73 10.89
C GLY A 39 3.56 -10.87 9.38
N MET A 40 3.61 -9.75 8.64
CA MET A 40 3.84 -9.74 7.18
C MET A 40 5.25 -9.30 6.78
N PHE A 41 5.98 -8.59 7.65
CA PHE A 41 7.32 -8.06 7.37
C PHE A 41 8.24 -8.23 8.57
N GLU A 42 9.54 -8.42 8.33
CA GLU A 42 10.54 -8.58 9.39
C GLU A 42 10.72 -7.29 10.21
N ASN A 43 10.51 -6.13 9.59
CA ASN A 43 10.58 -4.82 10.25
C ASN A 43 9.82 -3.73 9.46
N TYR A 44 9.76 -2.52 10.02
CA TYR A 44 9.04 -1.41 9.41
C TYR A 44 9.75 -0.86 8.16
N GLU A 45 11.07 -0.97 8.09
CA GLU A 45 11.93 -0.44 7.02
C GLU A 45 11.73 -1.24 5.74
N GLN A 46 11.73 -2.57 5.84
CA GLN A 46 11.49 -3.51 4.74
C GLN A 46 10.17 -3.21 4.01
N ARG A 47 9.10 -2.89 4.75
CA ARG A 47 7.82 -2.51 4.15
C ARG A 47 7.91 -1.20 3.37
N GLY A 48 8.64 -0.21 3.88
CA GLY A 48 8.87 1.05 3.20
C GLY A 48 9.75 0.89 1.95
N ASP A 49 10.76 0.03 2.02
CA ASP A 49 11.64 -0.30 0.90
C ASP A 49 10.88 -1.02 -0.22
N LEU A 50 10.05 -2.02 0.11
CA LEU A 50 9.19 -2.70 -0.88
C LEU A 50 8.19 -1.74 -1.53
N PHE A 51 7.61 -0.82 -0.77
CA PHE A 51 6.73 0.22 -1.34
C PHE A 51 7.47 1.10 -2.36
N LYS A 52 8.66 1.58 -2.00
CA LYS A 52 9.48 2.40 -2.91
C LYS A 52 9.91 1.60 -4.14
N GLU A 53 10.34 0.37 -3.97
CA GLU A 53 10.74 -0.50 -5.07
C GLU A 53 9.58 -0.70 -6.06
N TYR A 54 8.40 -1.03 -5.54
CA TYR A 54 7.19 -1.16 -6.35
C TYR A 54 6.88 0.12 -7.11
N VAL A 55 6.84 1.27 -6.44
CA VAL A 55 6.53 2.57 -7.06
C VAL A 55 7.56 2.95 -8.13
N ASN A 56 8.84 2.60 -7.95
CA ASN A 56 9.88 2.85 -8.96
C ASN A 56 9.79 1.92 -10.19
N GLN A 57 9.00 0.84 -10.11
CA GLN A 57 8.78 -0.13 -11.20
C GLN A 57 7.48 0.10 -11.98
N LEU A 58 6.62 1.03 -11.54
CA LEU A 58 5.39 1.44 -12.23
C LEU A 58 5.70 2.30 -13.47
#